data_AF-K2ARY5-F1
#
_entry.id   AF-K2ARY5-F1
#
_cell.length_a   1.000
_cell.length_b   1.000
_cell.length_c   1.000
_cell.angle_alpha   90.00
_cell.angle_beta   90.00
_cell.angle_gamma   90.00
#
_symmetry.space_group_name_H-M   'P 1'
#
loop_
_entity.id
_entity.type
_entity.pdbx_description
1 polymer ?
#
loop_
_entity_poly.entity_id
_entity_poly.type
_entity_poly.pdbx_seq_one_letter_code
_entity_poly.pdbx_strand_id
1 'polypeptide(L)'
;MAKIYKKLLFAVFGFAVLFQTASASSIETLPFSDVSEGTKYYDAISDLYEAGIITGYSDNTFKPDQEVNRAEALKLIIASTGITTTSDSQTSEFTDVEGTEWYAPYITVALGKNIISGYEDGSFKAENPVNLAEFLKIFINANELIGIDPTESEEFFADADKTAWYAQYINFAAENALIYSDTDNNIHPGENMTRAEIAYVIYRYKNADYFSGEVGFGKATYYADIFEGDHTANGEVFDQNKMTAAHLTLPFGTVVRVTNLANNNTVEVTINDRGPYADGYVLDLSKAAFQQLGYMSSGVFNVEYEIIYPTDE
;
A
#
# COMPACT_ATOMS: atom_id res chain seq x y z
N MET A 1 -15.58 -18.44 -4.68
CA MET A 1 -15.44 -17.63 -5.91
C MET A 1 -14.04 -17.84 -6.46
N ALA A 2 -13.90 -18.02 -7.77
CA ALA A 2 -12.62 -18.37 -8.40
C ALA A 2 -11.78 -17.09 -8.59
N LYS A 3 -10.60 -17.03 -7.95
CA LYS A 3 -9.59 -16.00 -8.20
C LYS A 3 -9.29 -15.95 -9.70
N ILE A 4 -9.56 -14.81 -10.33
CA ILE A 4 -9.34 -14.61 -11.77
C ILE A 4 -7.84 -14.44 -12.01
N TYR A 5 -7.13 -15.55 -12.22
CA TYR A 5 -5.76 -15.51 -12.72
C TYR A 5 -5.79 -15.25 -14.23
N LYS A 6 -5.63 -13.99 -14.65
CA LYS A 6 -5.29 -13.67 -16.05
C LYS A 6 -3.84 -14.08 -16.28
N LYS A 7 -3.64 -15.29 -16.83
CA LYS A 7 -2.34 -15.75 -17.35
C LYS A 7 -1.89 -14.84 -18.50
N LEU A 8 -0.84 -14.05 -18.28
CA LEU A 8 -0.10 -13.39 -19.35
C LEU A 8 0.76 -14.44 -20.07
N LEU A 9 0.54 -14.64 -21.37
CA LEU A 9 1.37 -15.48 -22.23
C LEU A 9 2.60 -14.68 -22.67
N PHE A 10 3.79 -15.04 -22.17
CA PHE A 10 5.05 -14.54 -22.71
C PHE A 10 5.56 -15.44 -23.85
N ALA A 11 5.76 -14.85 -25.02
CA ALA A 11 6.38 -15.49 -26.16
C ALA A 11 7.90 -15.62 -25.94
N VAL A 12 8.42 -16.84 -26.04
CA VAL A 12 9.86 -17.13 -25.89
C VAL A 12 10.60 -16.69 -27.15
N PHE A 13 11.38 -15.60 -27.06
CA PHE A 13 12.44 -15.29 -28.01
C PHE A 13 13.80 -15.65 -27.39
N GLY A 14 14.55 -16.51 -28.07
CA GLY A 14 15.86 -16.97 -27.62
C GLY A 14 16.85 -15.81 -27.51
N PHE A 15 17.54 -15.71 -26.37
CA PHE A 15 18.51 -14.66 -26.09
C PHE A 15 19.90 -15.26 -25.88
N ALA A 16 20.89 -14.64 -26.52
CA ALA A 16 22.30 -14.98 -26.37
C ALA A 16 22.81 -14.50 -25.00
N VAL A 17 23.51 -15.37 -24.26
CA VAL A 17 24.08 -15.04 -22.95
C VAL A 17 25.34 -14.19 -23.14
N LEU A 18 25.18 -12.88 -22.99
CA LEU A 18 26.28 -11.94 -22.76
C LEU A 18 26.47 -11.84 -21.24
N PHE A 19 27.63 -12.28 -20.73
CA PHE A 19 28.02 -12.01 -19.34
C PHE A 19 28.30 -10.51 -19.18
N GLN A 20 27.30 -9.77 -18.71
CA GLN A 20 27.51 -8.46 -18.11
C GLN A 20 28.03 -8.67 -16.69
N THR A 21 29.15 -8.03 -16.36
CA THR A 21 29.59 -7.89 -14.98
C THR A 21 28.53 -7.08 -14.24
N ALA A 22 27.89 -7.68 -13.24
CA ALA A 22 27.02 -6.96 -12.33
C ALA A 22 27.85 -5.89 -11.62
N SER A 23 27.62 -4.63 -11.96
CA SER A 23 28.01 -3.52 -11.10
C SER A 23 27.16 -3.64 -9.83
N ALA A 24 27.78 -3.65 -8.65
CA ALA A 24 27.03 -3.52 -7.42
C ALA A 24 26.23 -2.22 -7.48
N SER A 25 24.89 -2.32 -7.53
CA SER A 25 24.02 -1.16 -7.38
C SER A 25 24.34 -0.50 -6.05
N SER A 26 24.79 0.75 -6.09
CA SER A 26 24.69 1.60 -4.91
C SER A 26 23.21 1.71 -4.58
N ILE A 27 22.81 1.33 -3.37
CA ILE A 27 21.48 1.66 -2.84
C ILE A 27 21.39 3.19 -2.89
N GLU A 28 20.68 3.74 -3.87
CA GLU A 28 20.42 5.17 -3.93
C GLU A 28 19.43 5.46 -2.80
N THR A 29 19.94 6.04 -1.71
CA THR A 29 19.08 6.61 -0.67
C THR A 29 18.15 7.61 -1.33
N LEU A 30 16.85 7.50 -1.08
CA LEU A 30 15.87 8.44 -1.61
C LEU A 30 16.28 9.90 -1.37
N PRO A 31 16.01 10.81 -2.31
CA PRO A 31 16.40 12.22 -2.17
C PRO A 31 15.53 12.98 -1.16
N PHE A 32 14.58 12.32 -0.49
CA PHE A 32 13.60 12.94 0.39
C PHE A 32 14.05 12.91 1.85
N SER A 33 14.26 14.09 2.45
CA SER A 33 14.74 14.20 3.83
C SER A 33 13.71 13.82 4.89
N ASP A 34 12.43 13.74 4.51
CA ASP A 34 11.27 13.48 5.37
C ASP A 34 10.65 12.10 5.12
N VAL A 35 11.38 11.20 4.44
CA VAL A 35 10.98 9.81 4.20
C VAL A 35 12.05 8.91 4.83
N SER A 36 11.68 8.19 5.87
CA SER A 36 12.60 7.36 6.64
C SER A 36 12.54 5.89 6.19
N GLU A 37 13.70 5.28 5.98
CA GLU A 37 13.84 3.85 5.68
C GLU A 37 13.22 2.98 6.76
N GLY A 38 12.62 1.86 6.36
CA GLY A 38 11.95 0.94 7.27
C GLY A 38 10.65 1.47 7.86
N THR A 39 10.04 2.50 7.27
CA THR A 39 8.67 2.93 7.59
C THR A 39 7.67 2.40 6.57
N LYS A 40 6.40 2.26 6.96
CA LYS A 40 5.30 1.68 6.19
C LYS A 40 5.23 2.12 4.72
N TYR A 41 5.51 3.39 4.47
CA TYR A 41 5.39 4.00 3.13
C TYR A 41 6.70 4.11 2.37
N TYR A 42 7.83 3.70 2.96
CA TYR A 42 9.15 3.86 2.35
C TYR A 42 9.25 3.17 0.98
N ASP A 43 8.97 1.86 0.92
CA ASP A 43 9.05 1.08 -0.32
C ASP A 43 8.14 1.66 -1.40
N ALA A 44 6.92 2.05 -1.03
CA ALA A 44 5.97 2.65 -1.96
C ALA A 44 6.48 3.96 -2.56
N ILE A 45 7.07 4.83 -1.73
CA ILE A 45 7.64 6.09 -2.19
C ILE A 45 8.90 5.81 -3.03
N SER A 46 9.73 4.85 -2.64
CA SER A 46 10.93 4.48 -3.37
C SER A 46 10.62 4.00 -4.78
N ASP A 47 9.80 2.97 -4.89
CA ASP A 47 9.46 2.31 -6.15
C ASP A 47 8.75 3.26 -7.11
N LEU A 48 7.84 4.08 -6.60
CA LEU A 48 7.12 5.04 -7.45
C LEU A 48 8.00 6.21 -7.87
N TYR A 49 8.99 6.60 -7.06
CA TYR A 49 9.96 7.62 -7.45
C TYR A 49 10.88 7.10 -8.55
N GLU A 50 11.42 5.88 -8.39
CA GLU A 50 12.25 5.22 -9.40
C GLU A 50 11.50 4.98 -10.70
N ALA A 51 10.21 4.65 -10.63
CA ALA A 51 9.33 4.52 -11.79
C ALA A 51 8.97 5.87 -12.44
N GLY A 52 9.37 7.00 -11.86
CA GLY A 52 9.05 8.36 -12.35
C GLY A 52 7.57 8.72 -12.21
N ILE A 53 6.81 8.02 -11.37
CA ILE A 53 5.37 8.24 -11.14
C ILE A 53 5.17 9.38 -10.13
N ILE A 54 6.01 9.44 -9.09
CA ILE A 54 5.98 10.51 -8.08
C ILE A 54 7.26 11.34 -8.13
N THR A 55 7.16 12.58 -7.66
CA THR A 55 8.29 13.48 -7.46
C THR A 55 8.13 14.19 -6.11
N GLY A 56 9.26 14.62 -5.54
CA GLY A 56 9.26 15.51 -4.38
C GLY A 56 9.16 16.98 -4.76
N TYR A 57 9.33 17.82 -3.75
CA TYR A 57 9.35 19.26 -3.84
C TYR A 57 10.79 19.79 -3.98
N SER A 58 10.92 21.07 -4.32
CA SER A 58 12.21 21.73 -4.53
C SER A 58 13.06 21.87 -3.26
N ASP A 59 12.48 21.61 -2.09
CA ASP A 59 13.13 21.63 -0.77
C ASP A 59 13.64 20.23 -0.34
N ASN A 60 13.69 19.27 -1.27
CA ASN A 60 14.08 17.87 -1.03
C ASN A 60 13.14 17.13 -0.07
N THR A 61 11.86 17.49 -0.04
CA THR A 61 10.83 16.77 0.73
C THR A 61 9.87 16.03 -0.18
N PHE A 62 9.27 14.95 0.33
CA PHE A 62 8.11 14.29 -0.28
C PHE A 62 6.79 14.76 0.31
N LYS A 63 6.77 15.16 1.58
CA LYS A 63 5.60 15.55 2.39
C LYS A 63 4.56 14.43 2.53
N PRO A 64 4.94 13.28 3.12
CA PRO A 64 4.08 12.10 3.17
C PRO A 64 2.70 12.37 3.78
N ASP A 65 2.63 13.17 4.84
CA ASP A 65 1.40 13.47 5.59
C ASP A 65 0.57 14.63 5.00
N GLN A 66 1.00 15.23 3.89
CA GLN A 66 0.25 16.32 3.28
C GLN A 66 -0.97 15.78 2.55
N GLU A 67 -2.16 16.31 2.84
CA GLU A 67 -3.37 16.03 2.05
C GLU A 67 -3.19 16.43 0.59
N VAL A 68 -3.77 15.63 -0.31
CA VAL A 68 -3.64 15.81 -1.76
C VAL A 68 -4.93 16.37 -2.33
N ASN A 69 -4.83 17.40 -3.16
CA ASN A 69 -6.00 17.91 -3.86
C ASN A 69 -6.39 16.99 -5.03
N ARG A 70 -7.63 17.13 -5.52
CA ARG A 70 -8.19 16.28 -6.58
C ARG A 70 -7.40 16.34 -7.89
N ALA A 71 -6.84 17.50 -8.24
CA ALA A 71 -6.00 17.66 -9.43
C ALA A 71 -4.66 16.93 -9.33
N GLU A 72 -3.99 17.03 -8.18
CA GLU A 72 -2.74 16.32 -7.88
C GLU A 72 -2.96 14.81 -7.85
N ALA A 73 -4.03 14.35 -7.21
CA ALA A 73 -4.39 12.93 -7.19
C ALA A 73 -4.64 12.41 -8.61
N LEU A 74 -5.39 13.15 -9.45
CA LEU A 74 -5.63 12.77 -10.83
C LEU A 74 -4.32 12.67 -11.62
N LYS A 75 -3.40 13.63 -11.46
CA LYS A 75 -2.08 13.56 -12.10
C LYS A 75 -1.32 12.29 -11.73
N LEU A 76 -1.30 11.93 -10.44
CA LEU A 76 -0.62 10.71 -9.96
C LEU A 76 -1.25 9.44 -10.55
N ILE A 77 -2.58 9.37 -10.56
CA ILE A 77 -3.33 8.26 -11.15
C ILE A 77 -2.99 8.12 -12.63
N ILE A 78 -3.11 9.19 -13.41
CA ILE A 78 -2.78 9.17 -14.85
C ILE A 78 -1.32 8.76 -15.07
N ALA A 79 -0.37 9.30 -14.31
CA ALA A 79 1.03 8.90 -14.39
C ALA A 79 1.24 7.40 -14.14
N SER A 80 0.56 6.83 -13.14
CA SER A 80 0.67 5.40 -12.81
C SER A 80 0.12 4.46 -13.88
N THR A 81 -0.83 4.92 -14.71
CA THR A 81 -1.40 4.13 -15.81
C THR A 81 -0.53 4.11 -17.07
N GLY A 82 0.47 5.00 -17.17
CA GLY A 82 1.23 5.23 -18.41
C GLY A 82 0.45 5.99 -19.50
N ILE A 83 -0.75 6.50 -19.21
CA ILE A 83 -1.50 7.36 -20.13
C ILE A 83 -0.75 8.67 -20.34
N THR A 84 -0.41 8.98 -21.60
CA THR A 84 0.23 10.25 -21.96
C THR A 84 -0.80 11.36 -22.12
N THR A 85 -0.49 12.54 -21.60
CA THR A 85 -1.26 13.77 -21.85
C THR A 85 -0.77 14.46 -23.12
N THR A 86 -1.67 15.09 -23.86
CA THR A 86 -1.31 16.01 -24.96
C THR A 86 -1.48 17.45 -24.48
N SER A 87 -0.69 18.39 -25.03
CA SER A 87 -0.79 19.81 -24.71
C SER A 87 -2.03 20.50 -25.28
N ASP A 88 -2.88 19.77 -26.00
CA ASP A 88 -4.11 20.29 -26.56
C ASP A 88 -5.16 20.41 -25.45
N SER A 89 -5.09 21.51 -24.70
CA SER A 89 -6.12 21.93 -23.76
C SER A 89 -7.43 22.15 -24.51
N GLN A 90 -8.31 21.15 -24.50
CA GLN A 90 -9.72 21.38 -24.79
C GLN A 90 -10.31 22.19 -23.63
N THR A 91 -11.24 23.08 -23.93
CA THR A 91 -12.05 23.74 -22.90
C THR A 91 -12.68 22.66 -22.01
N SER A 92 -12.43 22.74 -20.71
CA SER A 92 -13.03 21.84 -19.74
C SER A 92 -14.57 21.98 -19.78
N GLU A 93 -15.28 20.85 -19.71
CA GLU A 93 -16.74 20.85 -19.49
C GLU A 93 -17.11 21.35 -18.08
N PHE A 94 -16.12 21.45 -17.18
CA PHE A 94 -16.30 21.93 -15.82
C PHE A 94 -16.24 23.45 -15.72
N THR A 95 -17.18 24.00 -14.94
CA THR A 95 -17.36 25.44 -14.74
C THR A 95 -16.24 26.12 -13.96
N ASP A 96 -15.43 25.35 -13.23
CA ASP A 96 -14.36 25.81 -12.34
C ASP A 96 -12.94 25.45 -12.83
N VAL A 97 -12.80 25.03 -14.10
CA VAL A 97 -11.52 24.63 -14.67
C VAL A 97 -11.20 25.49 -15.88
N GLU A 98 -10.17 26.33 -15.75
CA GLU A 98 -9.63 27.09 -16.87
C GLU A 98 -8.65 26.23 -17.68
N GLY A 99 -8.72 26.29 -19.01
CA GLY A 99 -7.88 25.45 -19.88
C GLY A 99 -6.37 25.72 -19.82
N THR A 100 -5.96 26.81 -19.16
CA THR A 100 -4.56 27.19 -18.93
C THR A 100 -3.96 26.63 -17.65
N GLU A 101 -4.78 26.01 -16.79
CA GLU A 101 -4.31 25.42 -15.55
C GLU A 101 -3.40 24.22 -15.80
N TRP A 102 -2.41 24.03 -14.93
CA TRP A 102 -1.41 22.97 -15.09
C TRP A 102 -2.05 21.56 -15.12
N TYR A 103 -3.20 21.39 -14.46
CA TYR A 103 -3.93 20.14 -14.40
C TYR A 103 -4.91 19.91 -15.57
N ALA A 104 -5.14 20.93 -16.41
CA ALA A 104 -6.12 20.85 -17.51
C ALA A 104 -5.85 19.66 -18.47
N PRO A 105 -4.61 19.35 -18.90
CA PRO A 105 -4.35 18.20 -19.76
C PRO A 105 -4.76 16.85 -19.14
N TYR A 106 -4.62 16.70 -17.83
CA TYR A 106 -5.00 15.48 -17.11
C TYR A 106 -6.52 15.34 -17.04
N ILE A 107 -7.23 16.45 -16.80
CA ILE A 107 -8.69 16.48 -16.85
C ILE A 107 -9.20 16.12 -18.24
N THR A 108 -8.62 16.71 -19.30
CA THR A 108 -9.02 16.43 -20.69
C THR A 108 -8.89 14.95 -21.03
N VAL A 109 -7.74 14.33 -20.72
CA VAL A 109 -7.55 12.90 -21.02
C VAL A 109 -8.45 12.00 -20.16
N ALA A 110 -8.67 12.37 -18.90
CA ALA A 110 -9.53 11.62 -17.99
C ALA A 110 -11.00 11.66 -18.42
N LEU A 111 -11.51 12.81 -18.88
CA LEU A 111 -12.84 12.93 -19.47
C LEU A 111 -12.96 12.08 -20.74
N GLY A 112 -12.01 12.20 -21.66
CA GLY A 112 -12.02 11.45 -22.93
C GLY A 112 -11.99 9.92 -22.75
N LYS A 113 -11.54 9.45 -21.59
CA LYS A 113 -11.50 8.03 -21.21
C LYS A 113 -12.60 7.61 -20.23
N ASN A 114 -13.52 8.50 -19.87
CA ASN A 114 -14.57 8.27 -18.88
C ASN A 114 -14.03 7.88 -17.48
N ILE A 115 -12.85 8.38 -17.11
CA ILE A 115 -12.24 8.15 -15.80
C ILE A 115 -12.93 9.01 -14.73
N ILE A 116 -13.30 10.23 -15.09
CA ILE A 116 -13.95 11.22 -14.23
C ILE A 116 -15.26 11.73 -14.83
N SER A 117 -16.16 12.24 -13.98
CA SER A 117 -17.46 12.80 -14.38
C SER A 117 -17.80 14.15 -13.74
N GLY A 118 -16.98 14.65 -12.81
CA GLY A 118 -17.26 15.85 -11.99
C GLY A 118 -18.43 15.70 -11.02
N TYR A 119 -18.84 16.81 -10.44
CA TYR A 119 -19.97 16.94 -9.50
C TYR A 119 -21.25 17.39 -10.21
N GLU A 120 -22.40 17.21 -9.56
CA GLU A 120 -23.72 17.59 -10.08
C GLU A 120 -23.86 19.10 -10.39
N ASP A 121 -23.08 19.94 -9.70
CA ASP A 121 -23.01 21.39 -9.93
C ASP A 121 -22.19 21.76 -11.18
N GLY A 122 -21.66 20.78 -11.91
CA GLY A 122 -20.83 20.99 -13.10
C GLY A 122 -19.41 21.41 -12.79
N SER A 123 -18.92 21.21 -11.56
CA SER A 123 -17.54 21.49 -11.16
C SER A 123 -16.68 20.22 -11.08
N PHE A 124 -15.36 20.40 -11.12
CA PHE A 124 -14.37 19.35 -10.81
C PHE A 124 -13.83 19.44 -9.39
N LYS A 125 -13.80 20.66 -8.81
CA LYS A 125 -13.24 21.02 -7.51
C LYS A 125 -11.76 20.66 -7.41
N ALA A 126 -10.96 21.11 -8.37
CA ALA A 126 -9.55 20.76 -8.55
C ALA A 126 -8.71 20.89 -7.26
N GLU A 127 -8.93 21.99 -6.52
CA GLU A 127 -8.15 22.37 -5.33
C GLU A 127 -8.70 21.77 -4.02
N ASN A 128 -9.86 21.13 -4.05
CA ASN A 128 -10.35 20.45 -2.85
C ASN A 128 -9.53 19.19 -2.58
N PRO A 129 -9.26 18.84 -1.31
CA PRO A 129 -8.71 17.54 -0.95
C PRO A 129 -9.55 16.40 -1.52
N VAL A 130 -8.89 15.33 -1.96
CA VAL A 130 -9.54 14.09 -2.39
C VAL A 130 -9.70 13.17 -1.18
N ASN A 131 -10.88 12.57 -1.02
CA ASN A 131 -11.08 11.51 -0.03
C ASN A 131 -10.87 10.11 -0.60
N LEU A 132 -10.80 9.10 0.27
CA LEU A 132 -10.56 7.71 -0.11
C LEU A 132 -11.55 7.20 -1.17
N ALA A 133 -12.85 7.41 -0.97
CA ALA A 133 -13.89 6.96 -1.89
C ALA A 133 -13.74 7.58 -3.28
N GLU A 134 -13.46 8.88 -3.35
CA GLU A 134 -13.23 9.60 -4.60
C GLU A 134 -11.97 9.12 -5.30
N PHE A 135 -10.87 8.97 -4.56
CA PHE A 135 -9.60 8.49 -5.09
C PHE A 135 -9.75 7.09 -5.69
N LEU A 136 -10.33 6.14 -4.94
CA LEU A 136 -10.52 4.76 -5.42
C LEU A 136 -11.40 4.70 -6.66
N LYS A 137 -12.48 5.49 -6.72
CA LYS A 137 -13.30 5.58 -7.93
C LYS A 137 -12.48 5.98 -9.15
N ILE A 138 -11.69 7.06 -9.02
CA ILE A 138 -10.87 7.55 -10.14
C ILE A 138 -9.79 6.53 -10.50
N PHE A 139 -9.10 5.98 -9.51
CA PHE A 139 -8.00 5.03 -9.70
C PHE A 139 -8.46 3.73 -10.38
N ILE A 140 -9.57 3.15 -9.93
CA ILE A 140 -10.13 1.90 -10.46
C ILE A 140 -10.65 2.13 -11.88
N ASN A 141 -11.32 3.25 -12.15
CA ASN A 141 -11.75 3.61 -13.51
C ASN A 141 -10.56 3.79 -14.46
N ALA A 142 -9.50 4.46 -13.99
CA ALA A 142 -8.31 4.73 -14.80
C ALA A 142 -7.57 3.46 -15.23
N ASN A 143 -7.65 2.40 -14.41
CA ASN A 143 -7.05 1.10 -14.69
C ASN A 143 -8.05 0.09 -15.30
N GLU A 144 -9.27 0.53 -15.65
CA GLU A 144 -10.32 -0.31 -16.25
C GLU A 144 -10.64 -1.59 -15.44
N LEU A 145 -10.62 -1.49 -14.10
CA LEU A 145 -10.65 -2.65 -13.22
C LEU A 145 -12.06 -3.14 -12.82
N ILE A 146 -13.13 -2.56 -13.37
CA ILE A 146 -14.51 -2.84 -12.88
C ILE A 146 -15.16 -4.00 -13.64
N GLY A 147 -15.71 -4.94 -12.86
CA GLY A 147 -16.58 -6.02 -13.33
C GLY A 147 -17.36 -6.73 -12.22
N ILE A 148 -17.54 -6.09 -11.04
CA ILE A 148 -18.13 -6.71 -9.86
C ILE A 148 -19.40 -5.95 -9.45
N ASP A 149 -20.47 -6.70 -9.22
CA ASP A 149 -21.71 -6.20 -8.66
C ASP A 149 -21.51 -5.95 -7.15
N PRO A 150 -21.67 -4.71 -6.64
CA PRO A 150 -21.46 -4.39 -5.22
C PRO A 150 -22.37 -5.17 -4.27
N THR A 151 -23.44 -5.79 -4.79
CA THR A 151 -24.39 -6.57 -3.98
C THR A 151 -23.88 -7.96 -3.58
N GLU A 152 -22.73 -8.41 -4.10
CA GLU A 152 -22.15 -9.73 -3.84
C GLU A 152 -21.17 -9.78 -2.65
N SER A 153 -20.82 -8.63 -2.04
CA SER A 153 -19.93 -8.63 -0.85
C SER A 153 -20.70 -9.00 0.42
N GLU A 154 -20.30 -10.10 1.06
CA GLU A 154 -20.94 -10.65 2.26
C GLU A 154 -20.46 -9.97 3.57
N GLU A 155 -19.29 -9.34 3.57
CA GLU A 155 -18.70 -8.64 4.74
C GLU A 155 -18.37 -7.19 4.40
N PHE A 156 -18.74 -6.28 5.30
CA PHE A 156 -18.56 -4.84 5.10
C PHE A 156 -17.85 -4.21 6.30
N PHE A 157 -17.10 -3.15 6.03
CA PHE A 157 -16.47 -2.31 7.05
C PHE A 157 -17.52 -1.61 7.91
N ALA A 158 -17.18 -1.33 9.17
CA ALA A 158 -18.11 -0.82 10.16
C ALA A 158 -18.68 0.58 9.81
N ASP A 159 -17.93 1.39 9.09
CA ASP A 159 -18.25 2.78 8.73
C ASP A 159 -18.58 3.01 7.25
N ALA A 160 -18.54 1.96 6.44
CA ALA A 160 -18.90 2.06 5.04
C ALA A 160 -20.38 1.63 4.87
N ASP A 161 -21.12 2.29 3.99
CA ASP A 161 -22.48 1.84 3.59
C ASP A 161 -22.43 1.05 2.27
N LYS A 162 -22.92 -0.21 2.29
CA LYS A 162 -22.98 -1.09 1.11
C LYS A 162 -23.86 -0.58 -0.04
N THR A 163 -24.73 0.39 0.24
CA THR A 163 -25.61 1.04 -0.74
C THR A 163 -25.07 2.39 -1.22
N ALA A 164 -23.98 2.88 -0.63
CA ALA A 164 -23.35 4.12 -1.06
C ALA A 164 -22.79 3.98 -2.48
N TRP A 165 -22.73 5.11 -3.20
CA TRP A 165 -22.17 5.18 -4.55
C TRP A 165 -20.74 4.63 -4.65
N TYR A 166 -20.00 4.65 -3.53
CA TYR A 166 -18.61 4.21 -3.47
C TYR A 166 -18.43 2.72 -3.13
N ALA A 167 -19.50 2.00 -2.75
CA ALA A 167 -19.39 0.65 -2.18
C ALA A 167 -18.62 -0.32 -3.08
N GLN A 168 -18.88 -0.29 -4.40
CA GLN A 168 -18.19 -1.14 -5.37
C GLN A 168 -16.67 -0.91 -5.41
N TYR A 169 -16.21 0.33 -5.20
CA TYR A 169 -14.79 0.67 -5.26
C TYR A 169 -14.08 0.25 -3.98
N ILE A 170 -14.73 0.42 -2.83
CA ILE A 170 -14.22 -0.05 -1.53
C ILE A 170 -14.12 -1.57 -1.52
N ASN A 171 -15.16 -2.28 -1.98
CA ASN A 171 -15.14 -3.74 -2.06
C ASN A 171 -14.03 -4.25 -2.97
N PHE A 172 -13.93 -3.69 -4.20
CA PHE A 172 -12.86 -4.06 -5.11
C PHE A 172 -11.49 -3.83 -4.50
N ALA A 173 -11.28 -2.67 -3.88
CA ALA A 173 -10.00 -2.32 -3.26
C ALA A 173 -9.65 -3.25 -2.09
N ALA A 174 -10.62 -3.63 -1.26
CA ALA A 174 -10.40 -4.58 -0.17
C ALA A 174 -10.10 -6.00 -0.68
N GLU A 175 -10.89 -6.51 -1.62
CA GLU A 175 -10.72 -7.85 -2.21
C GLU A 175 -9.38 -8.04 -2.93
N ASN A 176 -8.80 -6.94 -3.42
CA ASN A 176 -7.53 -6.93 -4.14
C ASN A 176 -6.37 -6.40 -3.29
N ALA A 177 -6.52 -6.37 -1.96
CA ALA A 177 -5.47 -5.93 -1.04
C ALA A 177 -4.87 -4.57 -1.43
N LEU A 178 -5.72 -3.62 -1.82
CA LEU A 178 -5.33 -2.23 -2.07
C LEU A 178 -5.49 -1.38 -0.81
N ILE A 179 -6.51 -1.71 -0.01
CA ILE A 179 -6.80 -1.09 1.29
C ILE A 179 -7.10 -2.18 2.33
N TYR A 180 -7.12 -1.82 3.60
CA TYR A 180 -7.57 -2.68 4.71
C TYR A 180 -8.04 -1.79 5.87
N SER A 181 -8.85 -2.34 6.75
CA SER A 181 -9.45 -1.59 7.84
C SER A 181 -8.48 -1.29 8.98
N ASP A 182 -8.86 -0.34 9.82
CA ASP A 182 -8.20 -0.08 11.11
C ASP A 182 -8.60 -1.11 12.19
N THR A 183 -8.13 -0.87 13.42
CA THR A 183 -8.40 -1.74 14.58
C THR A 183 -9.89 -1.84 14.96
N ASP A 184 -10.72 -0.88 14.54
CA ASP A 184 -12.16 -0.82 14.81
C ASP A 184 -12.99 -1.31 13.60
N ASN A 185 -12.33 -1.91 12.61
CA ASN A 185 -12.91 -2.37 11.35
C ASN A 185 -13.49 -1.23 10.48
N ASN A 186 -12.96 -0.01 10.60
CA ASN A 186 -13.33 1.13 9.75
C ASN A 186 -12.37 1.29 8.57
N ILE A 187 -12.86 1.90 7.48
CA ILE A 187 -12.07 2.21 6.28
C ILE A 187 -12.02 3.70 5.95
N HIS A 188 -12.78 4.53 6.65
CA HIS A 188 -12.83 6.00 6.55
C HIS A 188 -13.04 6.51 5.12
N PRO A 189 -14.12 6.08 4.41
CA PRO A 189 -14.29 6.37 2.98
C PRO A 189 -14.38 7.88 2.66
N GLY A 190 -14.78 8.70 3.64
CA GLY A 190 -14.89 10.15 3.50
C GLY A 190 -13.67 10.94 3.99
N GLU A 191 -12.63 10.28 4.52
CA GLU A 191 -11.42 10.95 5.01
C GLU A 191 -10.49 11.33 3.85
N ASN A 192 -9.88 12.51 3.96
CA ASN A 192 -8.96 13.03 2.96
C ASN A 192 -7.68 12.21 2.95
N MET A 193 -7.16 11.92 1.75
CA MET A 193 -5.95 11.12 1.62
C MET A 193 -4.70 11.99 1.61
N THR A 194 -3.68 11.49 2.30
CA THR A 194 -2.32 12.02 2.26
C THR A 194 -1.55 11.53 1.02
N ARG A 195 -0.42 12.19 0.72
CA ARG A 195 0.48 11.80 -0.37
C ARG A 195 0.99 10.38 -0.23
N ALA A 196 1.33 9.97 0.99
CA ALA A 196 1.84 8.63 1.27
C ALA A 196 0.77 7.56 1.10
N GLU A 197 -0.47 7.81 1.53
CA GLU A 197 -1.57 6.84 1.37
C GLU A 197 -1.93 6.62 -0.10
N ILE A 198 -1.98 7.70 -0.89
CA ILE A 198 -2.16 7.59 -2.35
C ILE A 198 -1.03 6.78 -2.99
N ALA A 199 0.22 7.08 -2.63
CA ALA A 199 1.38 6.33 -3.10
C ALA A 199 1.28 4.84 -2.71
N TYR A 200 0.85 4.55 -1.48
CA TYR A 200 0.71 3.19 -0.98
C TYR A 200 -0.34 2.39 -1.76
N VAL A 201 -1.52 2.96 -2.06
CA VAL A 201 -2.53 2.26 -2.87
C VAL A 201 -2.00 1.94 -4.28
N ILE A 202 -1.33 2.89 -4.93
CA ILE A 202 -0.73 2.67 -6.26
C ILE A 202 0.35 1.59 -6.19
N TYR A 203 1.21 1.63 -5.17
CA TYR A 203 2.25 0.64 -4.95
C TYR A 203 1.69 -0.77 -4.74
N ARG A 204 0.66 -0.92 -3.91
CA ARG A 204 0.01 -2.22 -3.67
C ARG A 204 -0.62 -2.76 -4.94
N TYR A 205 -1.27 -1.92 -5.75
CA TYR A 205 -1.79 -2.34 -7.05
C TYR A 205 -0.70 -2.86 -7.98
N LYS A 206 0.44 -2.15 -8.07
CA LYS A 206 1.57 -2.57 -8.91
C LYS A 206 2.26 -3.85 -8.41
N ASN A 207 2.13 -4.14 -7.12
CA ASN A 207 2.73 -5.30 -6.46
C ASN A 207 1.65 -6.24 -5.87
N ALA A 208 0.56 -6.46 -6.60
CA ALA A 208 -0.61 -7.19 -6.08
C ALA A 208 -0.30 -8.65 -5.66
N ASP A 209 0.73 -9.27 -6.23
CA ASP A 209 1.15 -10.62 -5.84
C ASP A 209 1.91 -10.64 -4.51
N TYR A 210 2.37 -9.49 -4.01
CA TYR A 210 3.12 -9.36 -2.76
C TYR A 210 2.20 -9.30 -1.52
N PHE A 211 1.03 -8.66 -1.66
CA PHE A 211 0.14 -8.38 -0.54
C PHE A 211 -0.99 -9.41 -0.47
N SER A 212 -1.23 -9.97 0.71
CA SER A 212 -2.39 -10.84 0.91
C SER A 212 -3.68 -10.06 1.20
N GLY A 213 -3.56 -8.88 1.82
CA GLY A 213 -4.70 -8.16 2.41
C GLY A 213 -5.20 -8.76 3.73
N GLU A 214 -4.64 -9.89 4.18
CA GLU A 214 -4.98 -10.52 5.45
C GLU A 214 -4.17 -9.85 6.57
N VAL A 215 -4.85 -9.02 7.35
CA VAL A 215 -4.26 -8.26 8.46
C VAL A 215 -4.75 -8.73 9.82
N GLY A 216 -3.92 -8.55 10.85
CA GLY A 216 -4.30 -8.71 12.25
C GLY A 216 -3.71 -7.61 13.13
N PHE A 217 -4.39 -7.34 14.25
CA PHE A 217 -4.01 -6.27 15.18
C PHE A 217 -3.87 -6.80 16.59
N GLY A 218 -2.92 -6.24 17.34
CA GLY A 218 -2.77 -6.54 18.76
C GLY A 218 -1.44 -6.09 19.31
N LYS A 219 -1.00 -6.73 20.40
CA LYS A 219 0.29 -6.43 21.04
C LYS A 219 1.38 -7.37 20.55
N ALA A 220 2.55 -6.81 20.26
CA ALA A 220 3.76 -7.56 20.03
C ALA A 220 4.76 -7.37 21.19
N THR A 221 5.35 -8.46 21.64
CA THR A 221 6.42 -8.53 22.64
C THR A 221 7.67 -9.14 22.01
N TYR A 222 8.71 -9.42 22.81
CA TYR A 222 9.89 -10.14 22.35
C TYR A 222 10.36 -11.18 23.37
N TYR A 223 11.07 -12.20 22.88
CA TYR A 223 11.61 -13.27 23.71
C TYR A 223 12.67 -12.79 24.71
N ALA A 224 12.59 -13.30 25.94
CA ALA A 224 13.66 -13.14 26.93
C ALA A 224 14.95 -13.87 26.50
N ASP A 225 16.11 -13.42 26.99
CA ASP A 225 17.42 -14.00 26.64
C ASP A 225 17.56 -15.50 26.93
N ILE A 226 16.79 -16.00 27.90
CA ILE A 226 16.85 -17.39 28.34
C ILE A 226 16.47 -18.39 27.25
N PHE A 227 15.72 -17.98 26.24
CA PHE A 227 15.27 -18.86 25.15
C PHE A 227 16.33 -19.05 24.05
N GLU A 228 17.43 -18.29 24.07
CA GLU A 228 18.49 -18.42 23.07
C GLU A 228 19.03 -19.85 23.01
N GLY A 229 19.04 -20.45 21.82
CA GLY A 229 19.50 -21.82 21.61
C GLY A 229 18.49 -22.92 21.93
N ASP A 230 17.30 -22.58 22.45
CA ASP A 230 16.20 -23.54 22.62
C ASP A 230 15.56 -23.89 21.27
N HIS A 231 14.81 -25.01 21.24
CA HIS A 231 14.03 -25.38 20.06
C HIS A 231 12.69 -24.65 20.02
N THR A 232 12.37 -24.04 18.88
CA THR A 232 11.04 -23.50 18.58
C THR A 232 10.03 -24.62 18.29
N ALA A 233 8.75 -24.28 18.21
CA ALA A 233 7.69 -25.24 17.92
C ALA A 233 7.78 -25.89 16.52
N ASN A 234 8.47 -25.27 15.55
CA ASN A 234 8.78 -25.90 14.26
C ASN A 234 10.05 -26.78 14.29
N GLY A 235 10.76 -26.82 15.43
CA GLY A 235 11.96 -27.64 15.67
C GLY A 235 13.28 -26.95 15.36
N GLU A 236 13.29 -25.74 14.81
CA GLU A 236 14.51 -24.95 14.60
C GLU A 236 15.13 -24.51 15.93
N VAL A 237 16.42 -24.17 15.91
CA VAL A 237 17.08 -23.54 17.05
C VAL A 237 16.77 -22.04 17.01
N PHE A 238 16.19 -21.53 18.09
CA PHE A 238 15.89 -20.11 18.26
C PHE A 238 17.17 -19.28 18.34
N ASP A 239 17.19 -18.19 17.60
CA ASP A 239 18.29 -17.24 17.50
C ASP A 239 17.70 -15.82 17.55
N GLN A 240 18.05 -15.08 18.61
CA GLN A 240 17.57 -13.74 18.88
C GLN A 240 17.90 -12.73 17.77
N ASN A 241 18.87 -13.05 16.90
CA ASN A 241 19.35 -12.18 15.83
C ASN A 241 18.66 -12.42 14.48
N LYS A 242 17.82 -13.46 14.35
CA LYS A 242 17.06 -13.73 13.13
C LYS A 242 15.75 -12.97 13.09
N MET A 243 15.20 -12.76 11.89
CA MET A 243 13.89 -12.12 11.70
C MET A 243 12.77 -13.16 11.80
N THR A 244 12.47 -13.59 13.03
CA THR A 244 11.47 -14.63 13.30
C THR A 244 10.52 -14.21 14.41
N ALA A 245 9.34 -14.83 14.43
CA ALA A 245 8.33 -14.60 15.46
C ALA A 245 7.51 -15.87 15.77
N ALA A 246 6.92 -15.90 16.96
CA ALA A 246 5.80 -16.78 17.27
C ALA A 246 4.47 -16.14 16.89
N HIS A 247 3.56 -16.98 16.39
CA HIS A 247 2.15 -16.66 16.25
C HIS A 247 1.29 -17.87 16.66
N LEU A 248 0.10 -17.63 17.21
CA LEU A 248 -0.80 -18.68 17.72
C LEU A 248 -1.21 -19.72 16.67
N THR A 249 -1.71 -19.25 15.51
CA THR A 249 -2.36 -20.10 14.50
C THR A 249 -1.78 -20.03 13.10
N LEU A 250 -1.05 -18.97 12.73
CA LEU A 250 -0.44 -18.87 11.41
C LEU A 250 0.45 -20.10 11.12
N PRO A 251 0.36 -20.67 9.89
CA PRO A 251 1.25 -21.74 9.47
C PRO A 251 2.73 -21.37 9.66
N PHE A 252 3.55 -22.37 9.97
CA PHE A 252 5.00 -22.14 10.00
C PHE A 252 5.52 -21.82 8.59
N GLY A 253 6.46 -20.89 8.50
CA GLY A 253 7.00 -20.38 7.24
C GLY A 253 6.20 -19.22 6.65
N THR A 254 5.03 -18.87 7.20
CA THR A 254 4.34 -17.64 6.82
C THR A 254 5.24 -16.44 7.11
N VAL A 255 5.39 -15.55 6.15
CA VAL A 255 6.08 -14.28 6.33
C VAL A 255 5.04 -13.20 6.59
N VAL A 256 5.27 -12.39 7.61
CA VAL A 256 4.40 -11.25 7.94
C VAL A 256 5.22 -9.97 7.99
N ARG A 257 4.66 -8.90 7.43
CA ARG A 257 5.12 -7.53 7.66
C ARG A 257 4.43 -7.00 8.91
N VAL A 258 5.21 -6.67 9.93
CA VAL A 258 4.73 -6.11 11.19
C VAL A 258 4.97 -4.61 11.16
N THR A 259 3.95 -3.82 11.49
CA THR A 259 4.01 -2.36 11.57
C THR A 259 3.73 -1.92 13.00
N ASN A 260 4.61 -1.12 13.59
CA ASN A 260 4.34 -0.45 14.86
C ASN A 260 3.45 0.77 14.63
N LEU A 261 2.25 0.74 15.19
CA LEU A 261 1.22 1.75 14.96
C LEU A 261 1.57 3.13 15.54
N ALA A 262 2.57 3.22 16.43
CA ALA A 262 2.97 4.48 17.05
C ALA A 262 3.96 5.30 16.20
N ASN A 263 4.71 4.67 15.29
CA ASN A 263 5.78 5.32 14.52
C ASN A 263 5.86 4.88 13.05
N ASN A 264 4.99 3.98 12.61
CA ASN A 264 4.99 3.37 11.28
C ASN A 264 6.26 2.59 10.92
N ASN A 265 7.15 2.29 11.87
CA ASN A 265 8.29 1.41 11.59
C ASN A 265 7.78 0.01 11.27
N THR A 266 8.43 -0.66 10.33
CA THR A 266 8.08 -1.99 9.88
C THR A 266 9.24 -2.97 10.06
N VAL A 267 8.90 -4.26 10.16
CA VAL A 267 9.84 -5.36 10.06
C VAL A 267 9.13 -6.57 9.46
N GLU A 268 9.83 -7.32 8.62
CA GLU A 268 9.32 -8.57 8.06
C GLU A 268 9.91 -9.76 8.81
N VAL A 269 9.06 -10.67 9.26
CA VAL A 269 9.45 -11.82 10.08
C VAL A 269 8.81 -13.11 9.57
N THR A 270 9.54 -14.22 9.71
CA THR A 270 9.01 -15.55 9.43
C THR A 270 8.45 -16.18 10.70
N ILE A 271 7.23 -16.74 10.62
CA ILE A 271 6.62 -17.47 11.72
C ILE A 271 7.27 -18.85 11.86
N ASN A 272 7.98 -19.08 12.96
CA ASN A 272 8.64 -20.36 13.24
C ASN A 272 8.32 -20.95 14.63
N ASP A 273 7.51 -20.26 15.42
CA ASP A 273 7.15 -20.69 16.77
C ASP A 273 5.66 -20.44 17.12
N ARG A 274 5.23 -20.89 18.30
CA ARG A 274 3.84 -20.81 18.80
C ARG A 274 3.73 -19.98 20.05
N GLY A 275 2.71 -19.12 20.06
CA GLY A 275 2.46 -18.12 21.08
C GLY A 275 2.21 -16.76 20.41
N PRO A 276 2.08 -15.68 21.17
CA PRO A 276 1.86 -15.65 22.62
C PRO A 276 0.47 -16.18 22.98
N TYR A 277 0.31 -16.78 24.17
CA TYR A 277 -0.96 -17.37 24.62
C TYR A 277 -1.85 -16.42 25.43
N ALA A 278 -1.38 -15.20 25.68
CA ALA A 278 -2.12 -14.19 26.43
C ALA A 278 -3.06 -13.40 25.53
N ASP A 279 -4.29 -13.17 26.01
CA ASP A 279 -5.30 -12.41 25.27
C ASP A 279 -4.78 -11.01 24.87
N GLY A 280 -5.02 -10.65 23.60
CA GLY A 280 -4.63 -9.37 23.03
C GLY A 280 -3.17 -9.27 22.58
N TYR A 281 -2.36 -10.30 22.79
CA TYR A 281 -1.02 -10.41 22.19
C TYR A 281 -1.09 -11.27 20.94
N VAL A 282 -0.42 -10.83 19.87
CA VAL A 282 -0.48 -11.48 18.55
C VAL A 282 0.86 -12.02 18.10
N LEU A 283 1.97 -11.45 18.60
CA LEU A 283 3.32 -11.85 18.19
C LEU A 283 4.30 -11.78 19.38
N ASP A 284 5.16 -12.79 19.48
CA ASP A 284 6.42 -12.71 20.21
C ASP A 284 7.55 -12.66 19.18
N LEU A 285 8.20 -11.50 19.06
CA LEU A 285 9.27 -11.25 18.10
C LEU A 285 10.63 -11.71 18.64
N SER A 286 11.58 -12.01 17.76
CA SER A 286 12.98 -12.00 18.14
C SER A 286 13.41 -10.59 18.58
N LYS A 287 14.49 -10.48 19.35
CA LYS A 287 15.03 -9.17 19.74
C LYS A 287 15.44 -8.32 18.55
N ALA A 288 16.09 -8.91 17.54
CA ALA A 288 16.50 -8.16 16.36
C ALA A 288 15.30 -7.60 15.58
N ALA A 289 14.20 -8.36 15.48
CA ALA A 289 12.99 -7.86 14.85
C ALA A 289 12.31 -6.75 15.68
N PHE A 290 12.19 -6.94 17.00
CA PHE A 290 11.58 -5.94 17.88
C PHE A 290 12.36 -4.60 17.87
N GLN A 291 13.69 -4.66 17.79
CA GLN A 291 14.55 -3.47 17.72
C GLN A 291 14.32 -2.61 16.48
N GLN A 292 13.90 -3.19 15.35
CA GLN A 292 13.58 -2.43 14.15
C GLN A 292 12.27 -1.63 14.31
N LEU A 293 11.32 -2.17 15.08
CA LEU A 293 10.04 -1.51 15.36
C LEU A 293 10.17 -0.34 16.35
N GLY A 294 11.22 -0.30 17.17
CA GLY A 294 11.45 0.80 18.08
C GLY A 294 12.35 0.45 19.27
N TYR A 295 12.21 1.21 20.36
CA TYR A 295 13.07 1.05 21.53
C TYR A 295 12.73 -0.19 22.36
N MET A 296 13.74 -0.99 22.67
CA MET A 296 13.63 -2.16 23.57
C MET A 296 13.02 -1.84 24.94
N SER A 297 13.22 -0.62 25.44
CA SER A 297 12.70 -0.16 26.73
C SER A 297 11.17 -0.11 26.79
N SER A 298 10.49 -0.10 25.64
CA SER A 298 9.03 -0.12 25.58
C SER A 298 8.46 -1.48 26.01
N GLY A 299 9.18 -2.58 25.78
CA GLY A 299 8.77 -3.94 26.15
C GLY A 299 7.64 -4.53 25.28
N VAL A 300 6.72 -3.70 24.83
CA VAL A 300 5.53 -4.06 24.04
C VAL A 300 5.19 -2.94 23.05
N PHE A 301 4.67 -3.31 21.88
CA PHE A 301 4.11 -2.38 20.89
C PHE A 301 2.69 -2.79 20.51
N ASN A 302 1.84 -1.81 20.19
CA ASN A 302 0.62 -2.07 19.44
C ASN A 302 1.02 -2.17 17.96
N VAL A 303 0.66 -3.28 17.34
CA VAL A 303 1.07 -3.59 15.98
C VAL A 303 -0.11 -3.98 15.10
N GLU A 304 0.08 -3.74 13.81
CA GLU A 304 -0.58 -4.42 12.71
C GLU A 304 0.41 -5.45 12.16
N TYR A 305 -0.05 -6.63 11.78
CA TYR A 305 0.72 -7.52 10.92
C TYR A 305 -0.10 -7.85 9.67
N GLU A 306 0.57 -7.92 8.52
CA GLU A 306 0.00 -8.35 7.25
C GLU A 306 0.76 -9.57 6.74
N ILE A 307 0.06 -10.60 6.28
CA ILE A 307 0.71 -11.70 5.56
C ILE A 307 1.18 -11.20 4.19
N ILE A 308 2.44 -11.45 3.86
CA ILE A 308 3.04 -11.09 2.58
C ILE A 308 3.55 -12.34 1.86
N TYR A 309 3.65 -12.24 0.54
CA TYR A 309 4.19 -13.28 -0.32
C TYR A 309 5.43 -12.75 -1.03
N PRO A 310 6.61 -12.83 -0.39
CA PRO A 310 7.85 -12.40 -1.01
C PRO A 310 8.03 -13.12 -2.35
N THR A 311 8.26 -12.35 -3.41
CA THR A 311 8.66 -12.90 -4.70
C THR A 311 10.14 -13.19 -4.65
N ASP A 312 10.57 -14.35 -5.18
CA ASP A 312 12.00 -14.64 -5.32
C ASP A 312 12.67 -13.52 -6.15
N GLU A 313 13.65 -12.83 -5.58
CA GLU A 313 14.50 -11.84 -6.27
C GLU A 313 15.32 -12.44 -7.43
#